data_AF-A0A1V5BZP9-F1
#
_entry.id   AF-A0A1V5BZP9-F1
#
_cell.length_a   1.000
_cell.length_b   1.000
_cell.length_c   1.000
_cell.angle_alpha   90.00
_cell.angle_beta   90.00
_cell.angle_gamma   90.00
#
_symmetry.space_group_name_H-M   'P 1'
#
loop_
_entity.id
_entity.type
_entity.pdbx_description
1 polymer ?
#
loop_
_entity_poly.entity_id
_entity_poly.type
_entity_poly.pdbx_seq_one_letter_code
_entity_poly.pdbx_strand_id
1 'polypeptide(L)'
;MTISEIKDLIFFERMMMSMTITYEVGNSLYINITNRCTNNCYFCVKNIKDGVGSGTNLWLEKEPAIDEVIEDIQRRDISKYKEFVFCGYGEPMMRTNDIIEISKKLKEKYNMPIRINTNGQANLICGRDITPYLEGWVDSISISLNAKAKKEYQAICRSVYGEKAFEAILDFAAKCKKHIPKVVLSVVDFISRDDIRLCEEIAQNIGADFKVRHFVNQSS
;
A
#
# COMPACT_ATOMS: atom_id res chain seq x y z
N MET A 1 -1.64 -40.91 -17.92
CA MET A 1 -0.66 -40.02 -17.27
C MET A 1 0.23 -40.84 -16.37
N THR A 2 1.54 -40.81 -16.59
CA THR A 2 2.53 -41.46 -15.74
C THR A 2 2.73 -40.68 -14.45
N ILE A 3 3.33 -41.31 -13.42
CA ILE A 3 3.67 -40.62 -12.17
C ILE A 3 4.64 -39.45 -12.43
N SER A 4 5.49 -39.54 -13.45
CA SER A 4 6.36 -38.44 -13.88
C SER A 4 5.55 -37.28 -14.45
N GLU A 5 4.63 -37.56 -15.37
CA GLU A 5 3.78 -36.54 -15.99
C GLU A 5 2.87 -35.84 -14.96
N ILE A 6 2.38 -36.55 -13.94
CA ILE A 6 1.61 -35.95 -12.84
C ILE A 6 2.49 -35.06 -11.97
N LYS A 7 3.74 -35.46 -11.69
CA LYS A 7 4.69 -34.62 -10.93
C LYS A 7 5.09 -33.38 -11.71
N ASP A 8 5.30 -33.50 -13.01
CA ASP A 8 5.60 -32.38 -13.89
C ASP A 8 4.38 -31.46 -14.01
N LEU A 9 3.15 -32.00 -14.10
CA LEU A 9 1.92 -31.20 -14.11
C LEU A 9 1.69 -30.49 -12.77
N ILE A 10 1.93 -31.14 -11.62
CA ILE A 10 1.82 -30.53 -10.29
C ILE A 10 2.94 -29.52 -10.06
N PHE A 11 4.15 -29.79 -10.56
CA PHE A 11 5.27 -28.84 -10.52
C PHE A 11 4.97 -27.64 -11.41
N PHE A 12 4.41 -27.86 -12.60
CA PHE A 12 3.99 -26.81 -13.53
C PHE A 12 2.79 -26.04 -12.98
N GLU A 13 1.80 -26.68 -12.36
CA GLU A 13 0.68 -26.03 -11.67
C GLU A 13 1.17 -25.23 -10.45
N ARG A 14 2.07 -25.77 -9.62
CA ARG A 14 2.69 -25.02 -8.50
C ARG A 14 3.59 -23.89 -8.98
N MET A 15 4.20 -24.03 -10.15
CA MET A 15 4.98 -22.98 -10.82
C MET A 15 4.07 -21.95 -11.52
N MET A 16 2.86 -22.36 -11.94
CA MET A 16 1.83 -21.51 -12.56
C MET A 16 0.88 -20.86 -11.55
N MET A 17 0.85 -21.30 -10.29
CA MET A 17 0.23 -20.56 -9.20
C MET A 17 1.16 -19.41 -8.79
N SER A 18 1.44 -18.51 -9.75
CA SER A 18 2.25 -17.34 -9.49
C SER A 18 1.49 -16.41 -8.55
N MET A 19 2.05 -16.15 -7.38
CA MET A 19 1.54 -15.10 -6.50
C MET A 19 1.50 -13.76 -7.25
N THR A 20 0.48 -12.95 -6.99
CA THR A 20 0.29 -11.65 -7.66
C THR A 20 1.27 -10.61 -7.12
N ILE A 21 2.44 -10.47 -7.75
CA ILE A 21 3.45 -9.45 -7.41
C ILE A 21 3.06 -8.08 -7.97
N THR A 22 2.67 -8.01 -9.25
CA THR A 22 2.11 -6.80 -9.86
C THR A 22 0.67 -6.99 -10.32
N TYR A 23 -0.12 -5.93 -10.28
CA TYR A 23 -1.51 -5.93 -10.77
C TYR A 23 -1.93 -4.54 -11.24
N GLU A 24 -3.04 -4.46 -11.97
CA GLU A 24 -3.49 -3.21 -12.60
C GLU A 24 -4.73 -2.66 -11.90
N VAL A 25 -4.75 -1.35 -11.66
CA VAL A 25 -5.96 -0.64 -11.24
C VAL A 25 -6.03 0.66 -12.03
N GLY A 26 -7.01 0.74 -12.93
CA GLY A 26 -7.08 1.83 -13.92
C GLY A 26 -5.82 1.82 -14.78
N ASN A 27 -5.16 2.98 -14.88
CA ASN A 27 -3.95 3.15 -15.71
C ASN A 27 -2.66 3.15 -14.86
N SER A 28 -2.63 2.42 -13.76
CA SER A 28 -1.50 2.39 -12.83
C SER A 28 -1.08 0.95 -12.55
N LEU A 29 0.22 0.71 -12.45
CA LEU A 29 0.76 -0.60 -12.10
C LEU A 29 1.01 -0.66 -10.59
N TYR A 30 0.28 -1.52 -9.91
CA TYR A 30 0.38 -1.73 -8.48
C TYR A 30 1.41 -2.82 -8.18
N ILE A 31 2.16 -2.65 -7.09
CA ILE A 31 3.25 -3.50 -6.65
C ILE A 31 2.92 -4.01 -5.24
N ASN A 32 2.66 -5.31 -5.14
CA ASN A 32 2.29 -6.04 -3.94
C ASN A 32 3.49 -6.84 -3.41
N ILE A 33 4.07 -6.39 -2.29
CA ILE A 33 5.36 -6.91 -1.81
C ILE A 33 5.28 -7.58 -0.44
N THR A 34 4.15 -7.50 0.27
CA THR A 34 4.06 -8.04 1.64
C THR A 34 2.63 -8.32 2.05
N ASN A 35 2.46 -9.37 2.85
CA ASN A 35 1.22 -9.67 3.58
C ASN A 35 1.22 -9.06 4.99
N ARG A 36 2.37 -8.61 5.50
CA ARG A 36 2.51 -8.08 6.87
C ARG A 36 1.84 -6.72 6.95
N CYS A 37 1.16 -6.44 8.06
CA CYS A 37 0.57 -5.13 8.32
C CYS A 37 0.50 -4.89 9.82
N THR A 38 0.85 -3.68 10.26
CA THR A 38 0.73 -3.24 11.66
C THR A 38 -0.71 -2.90 12.06
N ASN A 39 -1.63 -2.86 11.10
CA ASN A 39 -3.06 -2.68 11.32
C ASN A 39 -3.84 -3.96 11.02
N ASN A 40 -4.93 -4.14 11.77
CA ASN A 40 -5.95 -5.15 11.51
C ASN A 40 -7.33 -4.49 11.30
N CYS A 41 -7.38 -3.54 10.36
CA CYS A 41 -8.59 -2.74 10.11
C CYS A 41 -9.79 -3.64 9.78
N TYR A 42 -10.95 -3.38 10.38
CA TYR A 42 -12.13 -4.19 10.09
C TYR A 42 -12.60 -4.06 8.64
N PHE A 43 -12.37 -2.89 8.02
CA PHE A 43 -12.76 -2.58 6.65
C PHE A 43 -11.73 -3.06 5.61
N CYS A 44 -10.67 -3.75 6.02
CA CYS A 44 -9.58 -4.10 5.13
C CYS A 44 -10.05 -5.09 4.05
N VAL A 45 -9.71 -4.79 2.79
CA VAL A 45 -10.06 -5.62 1.62
C VAL A 45 -9.49 -7.03 1.68
N LYS A 46 -8.42 -7.28 2.47
CA LYS A 46 -7.87 -8.63 2.69
C LYS A 46 -8.84 -9.58 3.38
N ASN A 47 -9.88 -9.04 4.04
CA ASN A 47 -10.93 -9.79 4.71
C ASN A 47 -12.16 -10.01 3.79
N ILE A 48 -12.14 -9.47 2.56
CA ILE A 48 -13.20 -9.62 1.56
C ILE A 48 -12.85 -10.82 0.66
N LYS A 49 -13.84 -11.69 0.40
CA LYS A 49 -13.63 -12.95 -0.35
C LYS A 49 -13.29 -12.72 -1.83
N ASP A 50 -13.72 -11.60 -2.40
CA ASP A 50 -13.71 -11.36 -3.85
C ASP A 50 -12.44 -10.65 -4.35
N GLY A 51 -11.34 -10.69 -3.61
CA GLY A 51 -10.08 -10.11 -4.08
C GLY A 51 -10.05 -8.57 -4.04
N VAL A 52 -9.09 -7.96 -4.76
CA VAL A 52 -9.09 -6.53 -5.08
C VAL A 52 -9.58 -6.32 -6.51
N GLY A 53 -10.48 -5.36 -6.70
CA GLY A 53 -11.01 -5.04 -8.03
C GLY A 53 -11.83 -6.20 -8.61
N SER A 54 -11.43 -6.72 -9.76
CA SER A 54 -12.13 -7.74 -10.55
C SER A 54 -11.87 -9.19 -10.09
N GLY A 55 -11.71 -9.46 -8.79
CA GLY A 55 -11.43 -10.82 -8.31
C GLY A 55 -9.97 -11.16 -8.06
N THR A 56 -9.03 -10.22 -8.17
CA THR A 56 -7.60 -10.55 -8.05
C THR A 56 -7.22 -10.85 -6.60
N ASN A 57 -6.77 -12.08 -6.35
CA ASN A 57 -6.21 -12.46 -5.05
C ASN A 57 -4.78 -11.90 -4.92
N LEU A 58 -4.55 -11.10 -3.87
CA LEU A 58 -3.25 -10.50 -3.57
C LEU A 58 -2.50 -11.20 -2.41
N TRP A 59 -3.00 -12.33 -1.91
CA TRP A 59 -2.24 -13.11 -0.94
C TRP A 59 -0.97 -13.66 -1.59
N LEU A 60 0.17 -13.32 -0.99
CA LEU A 60 1.47 -13.82 -1.41
C LEU A 60 1.77 -15.13 -0.69
N GLU A 61 2.29 -16.13 -1.40
CA GLU A 61 2.76 -17.37 -0.76
C GLU A 61 4.03 -17.12 0.08
N LYS A 62 4.89 -16.22 -0.40
CA LYS A 62 6.08 -15.69 0.28
C LYS A 62 6.26 -14.22 -0.09
N GLU A 63 6.99 -13.44 0.70
CA GLU A 63 7.37 -12.10 0.26
C GLU A 63 8.35 -12.21 -0.93
N PRO A 64 8.08 -11.56 -2.09
CA PRO A 64 8.97 -11.64 -3.25
C PRO A 64 10.30 -10.96 -2.97
N ALA A 65 11.41 -11.53 -3.44
CA ALA A 65 12.70 -10.84 -3.44
C ALA A 65 12.65 -9.58 -4.33
N ILE A 66 13.57 -8.63 -4.13
CA ILE A 66 13.65 -7.41 -4.93
C ILE A 66 13.78 -7.75 -6.43
N ASP A 67 14.63 -8.72 -6.77
CA ASP A 67 14.83 -9.15 -8.15
C ASP A 67 13.55 -9.79 -8.74
N GLU A 68 12.82 -10.60 -7.98
CA GLU A 68 11.52 -11.15 -8.41
C GLU A 68 10.51 -10.04 -8.71
N VAL A 69 10.50 -8.95 -7.91
CA VAL A 69 9.64 -7.78 -8.17
C VAL A 69 10.05 -7.06 -9.45
N ILE A 70 11.36 -6.81 -9.64
CA ILE A 70 11.86 -6.11 -10.83
C ILE A 70 11.61 -6.96 -12.08
N GLU A 71 11.86 -8.27 -12.05
CA GLU A 71 11.58 -9.18 -13.16
C GLU A 71 10.10 -9.19 -13.52
N ASP A 72 9.20 -9.23 -12.53
CA ASP A 72 7.76 -9.18 -12.78
C ASP A 72 7.31 -7.87 -13.44
N ILE A 73 7.85 -6.74 -12.99
CA ILE A 73 7.61 -5.43 -13.62
C ILE A 73 8.15 -5.42 -15.06
N GLN A 74 9.33 -5.99 -15.31
CA GLN A 74 9.93 -6.02 -16.65
C GLN A 74 9.15 -6.84 -17.67
N ARG A 75 8.34 -7.80 -17.23
CA ARG A 75 7.41 -8.56 -18.10
C ARG A 75 6.20 -7.74 -18.54
N ARG A 76 5.96 -6.58 -17.93
CA ARG A 76 4.84 -5.68 -18.26
C ARG A 76 5.22 -4.70 -19.36
N ASP A 77 4.22 -4.31 -20.16
CA ASP A 77 4.34 -3.18 -21.08
C ASP A 77 4.15 -1.86 -20.32
N ILE A 78 5.26 -1.34 -19.79
CA ILE A 78 5.28 -0.17 -18.90
C ILE A 78 4.70 1.10 -19.55
N SER A 79 4.73 1.19 -20.88
CA SER A 79 4.23 2.36 -21.62
C SER A 79 2.73 2.62 -21.43
N LYS A 80 1.98 1.62 -20.96
CA LYS A 80 0.53 1.71 -20.71
C LYS A 80 0.17 2.39 -19.39
N TYR A 81 1.11 2.51 -18.46
CA TYR A 81 0.83 2.98 -17.11
C TYR A 81 1.27 4.43 -16.90
N LYS A 82 0.62 5.10 -15.96
CA LYS A 82 0.91 6.49 -15.56
C LYS A 82 1.74 6.59 -14.29
N GLU A 83 1.76 5.55 -13.47
CA GLU A 83 2.50 5.50 -12.21
C GLU A 83 2.73 4.07 -11.73
N PHE A 84 3.77 3.88 -10.90
CA PHE A 84 3.93 2.72 -10.04
C PHE A 84 3.30 3.00 -8.68
N VAL A 85 2.58 2.03 -8.11
CA VAL A 85 1.92 2.19 -6.80
C VAL A 85 2.27 1.04 -5.88
N PHE A 86 3.03 1.29 -4.81
CA PHE A 86 3.22 0.30 -3.75
C PHE A 86 1.95 0.18 -2.93
N CYS A 87 1.24 -0.94 -3.08
CA CYS A 87 -0.02 -1.22 -2.41
C CYS A 87 -0.39 -2.69 -2.63
N GLY A 88 -0.95 -3.32 -1.61
CA GLY A 88 -1.37 -4.73 -1.63
C GLY A 88 -2.26 -5.05 -0.44
N TYR A 89 -2.30 -6.30 0.01
CA TYR A 89 -3.01 -6.68 1.24
C TYR A 89 -2.26 -6.31 2.52
N GLY A 90 -0.93 -6.22 2.47
CA GLY A 90 -0.10 -5.75 3.57
C GLY A 90 0.13 -4.23 3.60
N GLU A 91 0.91 -3.80 4.59
CA GLU A 91 1.48 -2.47 4.69
C GLU A 91 2.85 -2.46 3.98
N PRO A 92 2.99 -1.79 2.81
CA PRO A 92 4.24 -1.82 2.05
C PRO A 92 5.44 -1.31 2.86
N MET A 93 5.25 -0.34 3.77
CA MET A 93 6.35 0.22 4.59
C MET A 93 6.93 -0.79 5.61
N MET A 94 6.34 -1.99 5.78
CA MET A 94 7.01 -3.12 6.44
C MET A 94 8.32 -3.53 5.75
N ARG A 95 8.47 -3.16 4.47
CA ARG A 95 9.64 -3.41 3.62
C ARG A 95 10.26 -2.11 3.12
N THR A 96 10.42 -1.11 4.00
CA THR A 96 10.86 0.24 3.59
C THR A 96 12.19 0.26 2.83
N ASN A 97 13.20 -0.53 3.25
CA ASN A 97 14.48 -0.59 2.53
C ASN A 97 14.30 -1.11 1.10
N ASP A 98 13.52 -2.17 0.94
CA ASP A 98 13.23 -2.78 -0.37
C ASP A 98 12.47 -1.81 -1.27
N ILE A 99 11.52 -1.04 -0.73
CA ILE A 99 10.82 0.03 -1.48
C ILE A 99 11.81 1.06 -2.01
N ILE A 100 12.78 1.48 -1.19
CA ILE A 100 13.78 2.47 -1.60
C ILE A 100 14.65 1.89 -2.73
N GLU A 101 15.11 0.64 -2.58
CA GLU A 101 15.94 -0.02 -3.60
C GLU A 101 15.17 -0.24 -4.91
N ILE A 102 13.94 -0.74 -4.83
CA ILE A 102 13.07 -0.92 -6.01
C ILE A 102 12.80 0.44 -6.66
N SER A 103 12.47 1.47 -5.89
CA SER A 103 12.22 2.82 -6.42
C SER A 103 13.42 3.38 -7.17
N LYS A 104 14.64 3.18 -6.68
CA LYS A 104 15.88 3.57 -7.38
C LYS A 104 15.99 2.88 -8.73
N LYS A 105 15.89 1.54 -8.75
CA LYS A 105 15.95 0.74 -9.99
C LYS A 105 14.86 1.15 -10.99
N LEU A 106 13.66 1.47 -10.51
CA LEU A 106 12.56 1.94 -11.36
C LEU A 106 12.84 3.33 -11.93
N LYS A 107 13.33 4.28 -11.13
CA LYS A 107 13.67 5.65 -11.59
C LYS A 107 14.84 5.68 -12.57
N GLU A 108 15.80 4.75 -12.44
CA GLU A 108 16.90 4.59 -13.40
C GLU A 108 16.42 4.15 -14.79
N LYS A 109 15.36 3.34 -14.84
CA LYS A 109 14.88 2.71 -16.08
C LYS A 109 13.66 3.39 -16.70
N TYR A 110 12.81 4.00 -15.87
CA TYR A 110 11.50 4.51 -16.26
C TYR A 110 11.28 5.92 -15.73
N ASN A 111 10.85 6.83 -16.63
CA ASN A 111 10.44 8.18 -16.24
C ASN A 111 8.96 8.20 -15.83
N MET A 112 8.63 7.50 -14.75
CA MET A 112 7.25 7.35 -14.26
C MET A 112 7.18 7.67 -12.76
N PRO A 113 6.13 8.38 -12.28
CA PRO A 113 5.98 8.66 -10.86
C PRO A 113 5.73 7.39 -10.04
N ILE A 114 6.16 7.42 -8.79
CA ILE A 114 6.04 6.36 -7.79
C ILE A 114 5.19 6.89 -6.64
N ARG A 115 4.12 6.16 -6.31
CA ARG A 115 3.27 6.42 -5.16
C ARG A 115 3.34 5.29 -4.14
N ILE A 116 3.34 5.63 -2.86
CA ILE A 116 3.16 4.67 -1.77
C ILE A 116 1.78 4.88 -1.13
N ASN A 117 0.97 3.82 -1.07
CA ASN A 117 -0.22 3.81 -0.22
C ASN A 117 0.14 3.13 1.11
N THR A 118 -0.03 3.84 2.22
CA THR A 118 0.41 3.37 3.54
C THR A 118 -0.62 3.65 4.62
N ASN A 119 -0.55 2.91 5.71
CA ASN A 119 -1.23 3.20 6.96
C ASN A 119 -0.58 4.35 7.76
N GLY A 120 0.61 4.81 7.34
CA GLY A 120 1.32 5.96 7.91
C GLY A 120 2.27 5.64 9.07
N GLN A 121 2.44 4.37 9.44
CA GLN A 121 3.20 3.98 10.64
C GLN A 121 4.69 3.69 10.34
N ALA A 122 5.21 4.12 9.20
CA ALA A 122 6.57 3.79 8.75
C ALA A 122 7.67 4.17 9.77
N ASN A 123 7.55 5.33 10.42
CA ASN A 123 8.50 5.75 11.45
C ASN A 123 8.44 4.85 12.70
N LEU A 124 7.26 4.35 13.08
CA LEU A 124 7.11 3.38 14.18
C LEU A 124 7.69 2.01 13.80
N ILE A 125 7.47 1.58 12.55
CA ILE A 125 8.01 0.33 12.00
C ILE A 125 9.55 0.37 12.01
N CYS A 126 10.13 1.49 11.57
CA CYS A 126 11.58 1.64 11.45
C CYS A 126 12.27 2.11 12.74
N GLY A 127 11.51 2.55 13.75
CA GLY A 127 12.05 3.12 14.99
C GLY A 127 12.80 4.45 14.82
N ARG A 128 12.68 5.10 13.66
CA ARG A 128 13.35 6.37 13.31
C ARG A 128 12.58 7.13 12.24
N ASP A 129 12.90 8.40 12.04
CA ASP A 129 12.37 9.16 10.91
C ASP A 129 12.94 8.66 9.58
N ILE A 130 12.09 8.06 8.76
CA ILE A 130 12.47 7.49 7.46
C ILE A 130 12.15 8.43 6.29
N THR A 131 11.42 9.53 6.54
CA THR A 131 10.95 10.43 5.48
C THR A 131 12.07 11.05 4.62
N PRO A 132 13.26 11.40 5.16
CA PRO A 132 14.36 11.91 4.32
C PRO A 132 14.92 10.86 3.34
N TYR A 133 14.76 9.57 3.64
CA TYR A 133 15.26 8.49 2.79
C TYR A 133 14.33 8.19 1.60
N LEU A 134 13.12 8.76 1.60
CA LEU A 134 12.16 8.66 0.50
C LEU A 134 12.31 9.81 -0.51
N GLU A 135 13.01 10.89 -0.12
CA GLU A 135 13.23 12.08 -0.95
C GLU A 135 13.92 11.72 -2.26
N GLY A 136 13.41 12.27 -3.36
CA GLY A 136 13.91 12.02 -4.73
C GLY A 136 13.48 10.67 -5.33
N TRP A 137 13.00 9.72 -4.53
CA TRP A 137 12.58 8.39 -5.01
C TRP A 137 11.07 8.23 -5.08
N VAL A 138 10.33 8.91 -4.21
CA VAL A 138 8.87 8.81 -4.08
C VAL A 138 8.25 10.17 -4.41
N ASP A 139 7.34 10.18 -5.39
CA ASP A 139 6.68 11.42 -5.84
C ASP A 139 5.40 11.71 -5.05
N SER A 140 4.72 10.67 -4.56
CA SER A 140 3.54 10.83 -3.72
C SER A 140 3.39 9.76 -2.65
N ILE A 141 2.83 10.14 -1.50
CA ILE A 141 2.43 9.23 -0.44
C ILE A 141 0.97 9.47 -0.06
N SER A 142 0.19 8.39 0.02
CA SER A 142 -1.21 8.40 0.43
C SER A 142 -1.36 7.68 1.77
N ILE A 143 -1.60 8.43 2.83
CA ILE A 143 -1.67 7.96 4.22
C ILE A 143 -3.13 7.72 4.60
N SER A 144 -3.41 6.54 5.16
CA SER A 144 -4.76 6.12 5.54
C SER A 144 -5.13 6.58 6.96
N LEU A 145 -5.75 7.76 7.06
CA LEU A 145 -6.17 8.37 8.33
C LEU A 145 -7.41 7.69 8.94
N ASN A 146 -8.49 7.57 8.16
CA ASN A 146 -9.76 6.89 8.47
C ASN A 146 -10.49 7.24 9.79
N ALA A 147 -9.98 8.17 10.60
CA ALA A 147 -10.61 8.57 11.86
C ALA A 147 -10.16 9.98 12.26
N LYS A 148 -11.03 10.71 12.95
CA LYS A 148 -10.77 12.09 13.41
C LYS A 148 -9.95 12.16 14.71
N ALA A 149 -9.84 11.05 15.43
CA ALA A 149 -9.23 11.00 16.76
C ALA A 149 -8.71 9.59 17.09
N LYS A 150 -7.84 9.52 18.10
CA LYS A 150 -7.07 8.32 18.43
C LYS A 150 -7.88 7.11 18.87
N LYS A 151 -8.98 7.31 19.61
CA LYS A 151 -9.84 6.22 20.09
C LYS A 151 -10.58 5.59 18.91
N GLU A 152 -11.12 6.42 18.04
CA GLU A 152 -11.79 6.03 16.81
C GLU A 152 -10.81 5.36 15.85
N TYR A 153 -9.61 5.91 15.68
CA TYR A 153 -8.55 5.28 14.89
C TYR A 153 -8.25 3.88 15.40
N GLN A 154 -8.07 3.71 16.71
CA GLN A 154 -7.75 2.39 17.26
C GLN A 154 -8.93 1.41 17.15
N ALA A 155 -10.17 1.87 17.33
CA ALA A 155 -11.35 1.04 17.14
C ALA A 155 -11.49 0.55 15.69
N ILE A 156 -11.17 1.42 14.73
CA ILE A 156 -11.31 1.16 13.29
C ILE A 156 -10.12 0.34 12.75
N CYS A 157 -8.89 0.82 12.97
CA CYS A 157 -7.67 0.32 12.36
C CYS A 157 -7.00 -0.81 13.17
N ARG A 158 -7.24 -0.87 14.49
CA ARG A 158 -6.70 -1.89 15.40
C ARG A 158 -5.18 -2.04 15.22
N SER A 159 -4.46 -0.93 15.41
CA SER A 159 -3.00 -0.91 15.29
C SER A 159 -2.36 -1.70 16.44
N VAL A 160 -1.26 -2.39 16.13
CA VAL A 160 -0.38 -3.00 17.15
C VAL A 160 0.24 -1.96 18.10
N TYR A 161 0.28 -0.68 17.71
CA TYR A 161 0.81 0.41 18.53
C TYR A 161 -0.27 1.10 19.39
N GLY A 162 -1.51 0.61 19.36
CA GLY A 162 -2.62 1.19 20.11
C GLY A 162 -2.95 2.61 19.67
N GLU A 163 -3.51 3.40 20.60
CA GLU A 163 -3.91 4.80 20.33
C GLU A 163 -2.74 5.69 19.87
N LYS A 164 -1.50 5.39 20.32
CA LYS A 164 -0.29 6.14 19.95
C LYS A 164 -0.01 6.15 18.44
N ALA A 165 -0.60 5.19 17.71
CA ALA A 165 -0.51 5.18 16.25
C ALA A 165 -1.08 6.46 15.64
N PHE A 166 -2.14 7.04 16.23
CA PHE A 166 -2.80 8.21 15.67
C PHE A 166 -1.88 9.42 15.65
N GLU A 167 -1.23 9.76 16.76
CA GLU A 167 -0.29 10.89 16.78
C GLU A 167 0.91 10.62 15.85
N ALA A 168 1.37 9.37 15.78
CA ALA A 168 2.50 8.99 14.93
C ALA A 168 2.19 9.12 13.42
N ILE A 169 0.97 8.78 12.97
CA ILE A 169 0.61 8.95 11.55
C ILE A 169 0.52 10.42 11.16
N LEU A 170 0.10 11.30 12.08
CA LEU A 170 0.04 12.75 11.83
C LEU A 170 1.45 13.36 11.79
N ASP A 171 2.32 12.97 12.73
CA ASP A 171 3.74 13.35 12.70
C ASP A 171 4.43 12.87 11.42
N PHE A 172 4.19 11.62 11.01
CA PHE A 172 4.71 11.08 9.75
C PHE A 172 4.23 11.86 8.53
N ALA A 173 2.95 12.21 8.46
CA ALA A 173 2.39 13.04 7.38
C ALA A 173 3.06 14.42 7.31
N ALA A 174 3.21 15.08 8.47
CA ALA A 174 3.88 16.39 8.57
C ALA A 174 5.36 16.33 8.17
N LYS A 175 6.06 15.24 8.51
CA LYS A 175 7.45 15.01 8.08
C LYS A 175 7.55 14.74 6.59
N CYS A 176 6.65 13.93 6.03
CA CYS A 176 6.57 13.68 4.59
C CYS A 176 6.45 14.99 3.79
N LYS A 177 5.73 16.00 4.29
CA LYS A 177 5.59 17.30 3.61
C LYS A 177 6.90 18.05 3.37
N LYS A 178 7.97 17.70 4.09
CA LYS A 178 9.31 18.28 3.91
C LYS A 178 10.11 17.63 2.79
N HIS A 179 9.75 16.41 2.38
CA HIS A 179 10.57 15.54 1.53
C HIS A 179 9.85 14.98 0.31
N ILE A 180 8.51 14.85 0.36
CA ILE A 180 7.69 14.22 -0.67
C ILE A 180 6.81 15.29 -1.33
N PRO A 181 6.87 15.43 -2.67
CA PRO A 181 6.13 16.47 -3.38
C PRO A 181 4.62 16.48 -3.10
N LYS A 182 3.99 15.29 -3.07
CA LYS A 182 2.55 15.15 -2.86
C LYS A 182 2.21 14.22 -1.71
N VAL A 183 1.75 14.78 -0.60
CA VAL A 183 1.24 14.05 0.57
C VAL A 183 -0.27 14.15 0.59
N VAL A 184 -0.95 13.00 0.65
CA VAL A 184 -2.40 12.89 0.73
C VAL A 184 -2.78 12.16 2.01
N LEU A 185 -3.70 12.71 2.79
CA LEU A 185 -4.42 11.98 3.84
C LEU A 185 -5.76 11.51 3.29
N SER A 186 -6.12 10.26 3.56
CA SER A 186 -7.34 9.68 3.03
C SER A 186 -8.17 8.98 4.09
N VAL A 187 -9.48 8.98 3.87
CA VAL A 187 -10.47 8.25 4.66
C VAL A 187 -11.30 7.36 3.74
N VAL A 188 -12.02 6.40 4.32
CA VAL A 188 -13.07 5.67 3.64
C VAL A 188 -14.43 6.21 4.09
N ASP A 189 -15.39 6.28 3.19
CA ASP A 189 -16.72 6.90 3.38
C ASP A 189 -17.71 6.11 4.28
N PHE A 190 -17.24 5.14 5.08
CA PHE A 190 -18.07 4.47 6.09
C PHE A 190 -18.19 5.27 7.41
N ILE A 191 -17.40 6.34 7.60
CA ILE A 191 -17.50 7.24 8.76
C ILE A 191 -18.52 8.35 8.49
N SER A 192 -18.98 9.04 9.54
CA SER A 192 -19.98 10.11 9.39
C SER A 192 -19.45 11.27 8.54
N ARG A 193 -20.34 12.05 7.91
CA ARG A 193 -19.93 13.24 7.15
C ARG A 193 -19.19 14.27 8.01
N ASP A 194 -19.61 14.43 9.26
CA ASP A 194 -18.93 15.31 10.22
C ASP A 194 -17.51 14.80 10.52
N ASP A 195 -17.35 13.48 10.64
CA ASP A 195 -16.03 12.87 10.86
C ASP A 195 -15.12 13.02 9.64
N ILE A 196 -15.67 12.87 8.42
CA ILE A 196 -14.93 13.13 7.17
C ILE A 196 -14.44 14.58 7.15
N ARG A 197 -15.32 15.54 7.48
CA ARG A 197 -14.96 16.97 7.54
C ARG A 197 -13.85 17.24 8.55
N LEU A 198 -13.92 16.65 9.74
CA LEU A 198 -12.87 16.80 10.75
C LEU A 198 -11.54 16.18 10.27
N CYS A 199 -11.57 15.07 9.54
CA CYS A 199 -10.38 14.48 8.93
C CYS A 199 -9.80 15.39 7.83
N GLU A 200 -10.64 16.08 7.06
CA GLU A 200 -10.22 17.08 6.08
C GLU A 200 -9.54 18.27 6.76
N GLU A 201 -10.10 18.78 7.85
CA GLU A 201 -9.49 19.84 8.66
C GLU A 201 -8.12 19.43 9.22
N ILE A 202 -7.96 18.18 9.68
CA ILE A 202 -6.65 17.62 10.08
C ILE A 202 -5.65 17.66 8.91
N ALA A 203 -6.07 17.24 7.71
CA ALA A 203 -5.20 17.23 6.55
C ALA A 203 -4.77 18.65 6.13
N GLN A 204 -5.71 19.59 6.13
CA GLN A 204 -5.46 21.00 5.84
C GLN A 204 -4.47 21.62 6.84
N ASN A 205 -4.62 21.34 8.14
CA ASN A 205 -3.70 21.82 9.17
C ASN A 205 -2.27 21.29 9.01
N ILE A 206 -2.09 20.09 8.44
CA ILE A 206 -0.78 19.51 8.10
C ILE A 206 -0.24 20.10 6.77
N GLY A 207 -1.10 20.69 5.95
CA GLY A 207 -0.78 21.12 4.58
C GLY A 207 -0.76 19.97 3.57
N ALA A 208 -1.46 18.88 3.87
CA ALA A 208 -1.64 17.72 3.00
C ALA A 208 -2.95 17.81 2.20
N ASP A 209 -2.97 17.19 1.02
CA ASP A 209 -4.21 17.00 0.27
C ASP A 209 -5.14 16.03 1.02
N PHE A 210 -6.44 16.13 0.79
CA PHE A 210 -7.43 15.22 1.35
C PHE A 210 -8.16 14.41 0.27
N LYS A 211 -8.42 13.13 0.53
CA LYS A 211 -9.16 12.26 -0.38
C LYS A 211 -10.12 11.32 0.35
N VAL A 212 -11.39 11.33 -0.05
CA VAL A 212 -12.36 10.30 0.36
C VAL A 212 -12.30 9.12 -0.61
N ARG A 213 -12.31 7.91 -0.07
CA ARG A 213 -12.35 6.65 -0.83
C ARG A 213 -13.70 5.97 -0.58
N HIS A 214 -14.26 5.38 -1.62
CA HIS A 214 -15.49 4.59 -1.47
C HIS A 214 -15.22 3.26 -0.79
N PHE A 215 -16.05 2.91 0.18
CA PHE A 215 -16.05 1.61 0.81
C PHE A 215 -16.50 0.57 -0.20
N VAL A 216 -15.68 -0.45 -0.43
CA VAL A 216 -16.05 -1.60 -1.25
C VAL A 216 -16.92 -2.49 -0.36
N ASN A 217 -18.24 -2.27 -0.40
CA ASN A 217 -19.20 -3.08 0.34
C ASN A 217 -19.62 -4.31 -0.48
N GLN A 218 -19.79 -5.46 0.19
CA GLN A 218 -20.37 -6.66 -0.42
C GLN A 218 -21.86 -6.42 -0.71
N SER A 219 -22.23 -6.16 -1.96
CA SER A 219 -23.58 -6.26 -2.55
C SER A 219 -23.41 -5.98 -4.05
N SER A 220 -23.58 -6.91 -4.99
CA SER A 220 -24.60 -7.96 -5.12
C SER A 220 -24.05 -9.16 -5.90
#